data_AF-A0A534BS89-F1
#
_entry.id   AF-A0A534BS89-F1
#
_cell.length_a   1.000
_cell.length_b   1.000
_cell.length_c   1.000
_cell.angle_alpha   90.00
_cell.angle_beta   90.00
_cell.angle_gamma   90.00
#
_symmetry.space_group_name_H-M   'P 1'
#
loop_
_entity.id
_entity.type
_entity.pdbx_description
1 polymer ?
#
loop_
_entity_poly.entity_id
_entity_poly.type
_entity_poly.pdbx_seq_one_letter_code
_entity_poly.pdbx_strand_id
1 'polypeptide(L)'
;LYPLLSPALWRQSGRFRDPEELCRMRLLHDRDPNTSWQLWRQKYGPAALDVRRGPRFASSDLLLRAAAQGLGVALARHRLAQEDLASGALVRPFETRVIDLGAAYWIVRPRGGAPREAVTILLAWLRRQAERTPLVRAERASP
;
A
#
# COMPACT_ATOMS: atom_id res chain seq x y z
N LEU A 1 -2.02 4.09 0.45
CA LEU A 1 -1.01 3.63 -0.51
C LEU A 1 0.15 4.61 -0.50
N TYR A 2 1.37 4.16 -0.15
CA TYR A 2 2.55 5.02 -0.10
C TYR A 2 3.86 4.23 -0.34
N PRO A 3 4.96 4.90 -0.73
CA PRO A 3 6.25 4.29 -0.94
C PRO A 3 6.88 3.78 0.36
N LEU A 4 7.59 2.66 0.26
CA LEU A 4 8.27 1.97 1.35
C LEU A 4 9.58 1.36 0.86
N LEU A 5 10.61 1.37 1.69
CA LEU A 5 11.90 0.76 1.39
C LEU A 5 12.61 0.34 2.68
N SER A 6 13.66 -0.48 2.57
CA SER A 6 14.43 -0.86 3.75
C SER A 6 15.19 0.35 4.36
N PRO A 7 15.39 0.37 5.68
CA PRO A 7 16.20 1.41 6.34
C PRO A 7 17.64 1.50 5.82
N ALA A 8 18.21 0.37 5.39
CA ALA A 8 19.55 0.31 4.81
C ALA A 8 19.61 1.04 3.46
N LEU A 9 18.68 0.71 2.56
CA LEU A 9 18.59 1.35 1.25
C LEU A 9 18.30 2.85 1.39
N TRP A 10 17.39 3.24 2.29
CA TRP A 10 17.08 4.65 2.54
C TRP A 10 18.28 5.45 3.03
N ARG A 11 19.10 4.86 3.91
CA ARG A 11 20.36 5.50 4.37
C ARG A 11 21.37 5.66 3.24
N GLN A 12 21.55 4.62 2.43
CA GLN A 12 22.49 4.65 1.30
C GLN A 12 22.09 5.70 0.25
N SER A 13 20.78 5.93 0.07
CA SER A 13 20.25 6.97 -0.81
C SER A 13 20.13 8.36 -0.15
N GLY A 14 20.87 8.62 0.94
CA GLY A 14 20.90 9.94 1.59
C GLY A 14 19.65 10.33 2.38
N ARG A 15 18.81 9.36 2.78
CA ARG A 15 17.55 9.58 3.51
C ARG A 15 16.64 10.62 2.86
N PHE A 16 16.50 10.52 1.54
CA PHE A 16 15.71 11.45 0.75
C PHE A 16 14.28 11.60 1.30
N ARG A 17 13.77 12.83 1.14
CA ARG A 17 12.38 13.22 1.45
C ARG A 17 11.64 13.80 0.24
N ASP A 18 12.34 13.93 -0.88
CA ASP A 18 11.80 14.40 -2.15
C ASP A 18 11.54 13.22 -3.10
N PRO A 19 10.32 13.07 -3.66
CA PRO A 19 10.01 12.10 -4.70
C PRO A 19 10.79 12.20 -5.99
N GLU A 20 11.48 13.32 -6.27
CA GLU A 20 12.42 13.34 -7.39
C GLU A 20 13.49 12.24 -7.27
N GLU A 21 13.90 11.91 -6.06
CA GLU A 21 14.88 10.85 -5.82
C GLU A 21 14.37 9.47 -6.22
N LEU A 22 13.04 9.25 -6.28
CA LEU A 22 12.48 7.99 -6.78
C LEU A 22 12.83 7.71 -8.23
N CYS A 23 13.14 8.72 -9.04
CA CYS A 23 13.58 8.54 -10.43
C CYS A 23 14.89 7.77 -10.53
N ARG A 24 15.70 7.76 -9.47
CA ARG A 24 16.96 7.01 -9.37
C ARG A 24 16.80 5.64 -8.71
N MET A 25 15.62 5.35 -8.18
CA MET A 25 15.36 4.14 -7.43
C MET A 25 14.74 3.05 -8.31
N ARG A 26 14.96 1.79 -7.94
CA ARG A 26 14.24 0.66 -8.53
C ARG A 26 12.84 0.59 -7.93
N LEU A 27 11.82 0.87 -8.73
CA LEU A 27 10.42 0.72 -8.33
C LEU A 27 10.01 -0.76 -8.41
N LEU A 28 9.42 -1.26 -7.33
CA LEU A 28 8.88 -2.62 -7.26
C LEU A 28 7.37 -2.56 -7.45
N HIS A 29 6.84 -3.49 -8.23
CA HIS A 29 5.45 -3.48 -8.69
C HIS A 29 4.66 -4.66 -8.14
N ASP A 30 3.48 -4.39 -7.62
CA ASP A 30 2.47 -5.41 -7.32
C ASP A 30 1.73 -5.82 -8.61
N ARG A 31 1.14 -7.02 -8.62
CA ARG A 31 0.15 -7.41 -9.63
C ARG A 31 -1.26 -6.90 -9.32
N ASP A 32 -1.53 -6.42 -8.12
CA ASP A 32 -2.77 -5.73 -7.79
C ASP A 32 -2.94 -4.47 -8.66
N PRO A 33 -3.94 -4.42 -9.57
CA PRO A 33 -4.13 -3.28 -10.46
C PRO A 33 -4.51 -1.99 -9.71
N ASN A 34 -5.01 -2.10 -8.48
CA ASN A 34 -5.36 -0.94 -7.64
C ASN A 34 -4.12 -0.32 -6.97
N THR A 35 -2.99 -1.05 -6.93
CA THR A 35 -1.73 -0.59 -6.34
C THR A 35 -0.81 -0.11 -7.45
N SER A 36 -1.08 1.11 -7.94
CA SER A 36 -0.43 1.64 -9.13
C SER A 36 0.52 2.80 -8.83
N TRP A 37 1.78 2.64 -9.24
CA TRP A 37 2.76 3.73 -9.28
C TRP A 37 2.31 4.88 -10.18
N GLN A 38 1.53 4.61 -11.22
CA GLN A 38 0.97 5.65 -12.08
C GLN A 38 -0.01 6.55 -11.30
N LEU A 39 -0.87 5.95 -10.48
CA LEU A 39 -1.78 6.69 -9.61
C LEU A 39 -1.00 7.54 -8.59
N TRP A 40 0.03 6.97 -7.97
CA TRP A 40 0.88 7.70 -7.02
C TRP A 40 1.64 8.86 -7.67
N ARG A 41 2.23 8.63 -8.85
CA ARG A 41 2.92 9.68 -9.60
C ARG A 41 2.01 10.85 -9.93
N GLN A 42 0.79 10.58 -10.42
CA GLN A 42 -0.16 11.65 -10.78
C GLN A 42 -0.47 12.61 -9.62
N LYS A 43 -0.44 12.11 -8.38
CA LYS A 43 -0.76 12.93 -7.20
C LYS A 43 0.46 13.54 -6.52
N TYR A 44 1.60 12.85 -6.51
CA TYR A 44 2.72 13.19 -5.62
C TYR A 44 4.11 13.07 -6.24
N GLY A 45 4.23 12.46 -7.41
CA GLY A 45 5.51 12.15 -8.05
C GLY A 45 5.84 13.11 -9.20
N PRO A 46 7.11 13.22 -9.58
CA PRO A 46 7.51 14.03 -10.72
C PRO A 46 7.05 13.39 -12.03
N ALA A 47 6.81 14.22 -13.05
CA ALA A 47 6.42 13.75 -14.38
C ALA A 47 7.46 12.78 -15.00
N ALA A 48 8.74 12.99 -14.67
CA ALA A 48 9.86 12.19 -15.13
C ALA A 48 9.96 10.79 -14.50
N LEU A 49 9.17 10.48 -13.45
CA LEU A 49 9.21 9.16 -12.82
C LEU A 49 8.70 8.09 -13.78
N ASP A 50 9.57 7.18 -14.22
CA ASP A 50 9.19 6.05 -15.07
C ASP A 50 8.54 4.93 -14.23
N VAL A 51 7.21 4.93 -14.24
CA VAL A 51 6.37 3.97 -13.50
C VAL A 51 6.19 2.62 -14.23
N ARG A 52 6.79 2.42 -15.41
CA ARG A 52 6.66 1.17 -16.17
C ARG A 52 7.82 0.21 -15.94
N ARG A 53 8.95 0.73 -15.44
CA ARG A 53 10.19 -0.01 -15.22
C ARG A 53 10.25 -0.66 -13.85
N GLY A 54 10.86 -1.84 -13.78
CA GLY A 54 11.15 -2.56 -12.54
C GLY A 54 10.51 -3.94 -12.46
N PRO A 55 10.91 -4.76 -11.49
CA PRO A 55 10.40 -6.11 -11.31
C PRO A 55 8.94 -6.10 -10.81
N ARG A 56 8.18 -7.10 -11.24
CA ARG A 56 6.80 -7.35 -10.81
C ARG A 56 6.75 -8.57 -9.89
N PHE A 57 6.05 -8.45 -8.78
CA PHE A 57 5.93 -9.49 -7.77
C PHE A 57 4.54 -10.12 -7.81
N ALA A 58 4.49 -11.42 -7.48
CA ALA A 58 3.28 -12.21 -7.61
C ALA A 58 2.18 -11.83 -6.60
N SER A 59 2.56 -11.22 -5.48
CA SER A 59 1.70 -10.85 -4.34
C SER A 59 2.34 -9.71 -3.54
N SER A 60 1.54 -8.97 -2.78
CA SER A 60 2.02 -7.90 -1.89
C SER A 60 3.00 -8.36 -0.81
N ASP A 61 2.88 -9.59 -0.29
CA ASP A 61 3.84 -10.16 0.68
C ASP A 61 5.25 -10.24 0.09
N LEU A 62 5.40 -10.93 -1.04
CA LEU A 62 6.68 -11.02 -1.76
C LEU A 62 7.25 -9.65 -2.13
N LEU A 63 6.38 -8.69 -2.51
CA LEU A 63 6.77 -7.32 -2.79
C LEU A 63 7.38 -6.62 -1.56
N LEU A 64 6.71 -6.71 -0.41
CA LEU A 64 7.16 -6.10 0.84
C LEU A 64 8.45 -6.76 1.35
N ARG A 65 8.52 -8.08 1.30
CA ARG A 65 9.76 -8.83 1.63
C ARG A 65 10.91 -8.40 0.73
N ALA A 66 10.68 -8.22 -0.57
CA ALA A 66 11.71 -7.75 -1.48
C ALA A 66 12.18 -6.33 -1.13
N ALA A 67 11.26 -5.41 -0.83
CA ALA A 67 11.61 -4.06 -0.39
C ALA A 67 12.40 -4.06 0.92
N ALA A 68 12.01 -4.91 1.90
CA ALA A 68 12.68 -5.04 3.19
C ALA A 68 14.12 -5.56 3.02
N GLN A 69 14.35 -6.44 2.04
CA GLN A 69 15.68 -6.91 1.65
C GLN A 69 16.48 -5.89 0.81
N GLY A 70 15.97 -4.66 0.63
CA GLY A 70 16.68 -3.60 -0.08
C GLY A 70 16.68 -3.74 -1.60
N LEU A 71 15.81 -4.58 -2.17
CA LEU A 71 15.73 -4.71 -3.63
C LEU A 71 15.15 -3.46 -4.30
N GLY A 72 14.49 -2.56 -3.57
CA GLY A 72 13.98 -1.32 -4.14
C GLY A 72 12.88 -0.69 -3.31
N VAL A 73 12.11 0.17 -3.94
CA VAL A 73 10.99 0.88 -3.31
C VAL A 73 9.68 0.19 -3.71
N ALA A 74 8.96 -0.34 -2.72
CA ALA A 74 7.61 -0.85 -2.91
C ALA A 74 6.59 0.26 -2.75
N LEU A 75 5.47 0.15 -3.45
CA LEU A 75 4.27 0.93 -3.20
C LEU A 75 3.24 -0.01 -2.56
N ALA A 76 2.81 0.26 -1.33
CA ALA A 76 1.92 -0.65 -0.61
C ALA A 76 0.84 0.04 0.22
N ARG A 77 -0.17 -0.74 0.61
CA ARG A 77 -1.26 -0.32 1.51
C ARG A 77 -0.79 -0.42 2.96
N HIS A 78 -1.23 0.53 3.81
CA HIS A 78 -0.81 0.59 5.22
C HIS A 78 -1.03 -0.73 5.96
N ARG A 79 -2.23 -1.31 5.84
CA ARG A 79 -2.61 -2.59 6.45
C ARG A 79 -1.62 -3.73 6.19
N LEU A 80 -1.06 -3.79 4.98
CA LEU A 80 -0.15 -4.87 4.59
C LEU A 80 1.27 -4.64 5.10
N ALA A 81 1.68 -3.38 5.23
CA ALA A 81 3.02 -3.00 5.67
C ALA A 81 3.11 -2.70 7.18
N GLN A 82 2.01 -2.82 7.93
CA GLN A 82 1.93 -2.36 9.31
C GLN A 82 2.95 -3.08 10.21
N GLU A 83 3.11 -4.39 10.03
CA GLU A 83 4.04 -5.19 10.82
C GLU A 83 5.51 -4.91 10.47
N ASP A 84 5.83 -4.78 9.17
CA ASP A 84 7.16 -4.38 8.71
C ASP A 84 7.55 -2.97 9.16
N LEU A 85 6.58 -2.06 9.24
CA LEU A 85 6.78 -0.71 9.77
C LEU A 85 6.98 -0.71 11.28
N ALA A 86 6.18 -1.48 12.01
CA ALA A 86 6.28 -1.58 13.47
C ALA A 86 7.59 -2.25 13.92
N SER A 87 8.06 -3.26 13.19
CA SER A 87 9.35 -3.92 13.43
C SER A 87 10.56 -3.11 12.93
N GLY A 88 10.34 -2.07 12.13
CA GLY A 88 11.40 -1.28 11.51
C GLY A 88 12.08 -1.97 10.31
N ALA A 89 11.54 -3.07 9.81
CA ALA A 89 12.01 -3.73 8.59
C ALA A 89 11.82 -2.84 7.34
N LEU A 90 10.79 -2.00 7.35
CA LEU A 90 10.52 -0.99 6.33
C LEU A 90 10.42 0.41 6.95
N VAL A 91 10.75 1.42 6.14
CA VAL A 91 10.56 2.83 6.47
C VAL A 91 9.77 3.52 5.38
N ARG A 92 9.06 4.58 5.76
CA ARG A 92 8.33 5.46 4.86
C ARG A 92 9.14 6.74 4.61
N PRO A 93 9.62 7.01 3.38
CA PRO A 93 10.43 8.19 3.09
C PRO A 93 9.61 9.50 3.06
N PHE A 94 8.27 9.41 2.90
CA PHE A 94 7.38 10.57 2.78
C PHE A 94 6.23 10.49 3.78
N GLU A 95 6.16 11.43 4.71
CA GLU A 95 5.16 11.39 5.78
C GLU A 95 3.72 11.68 5.31
N THR A 96 3.57 12.61 4.36
CA THR A 96 2.27 13.15 3.93
C THR A 96 1.80 12.67 2.56
N ARG A 97 2.64 11.95 1.79
CA ARG A 97 2.36 11.56 0.39
C ARG A 97 1.64 10.21 0.29
N VAL A 98 0.44 10.17 0.85
CA VAL A 98 -0.40 8.96 0.95
C VAL A 98 -1.63 9.07 0.06
N ILE A 99 -1.86 8.09 -0.81
CA ILE A 99 -3.15 7.96 -1.50
C ILE A 99 -4.10 7.12 -0.64
N ASP A 100 -5.28 7.65 -0.38
CA ASP A 100 -6.41 6.86 0.10
C ASP A 100 -7.08 6.17 -1.10
N LEU A 101 -7.17 4.83 -1.04
CA LEU A 101 -7.81 4.02 -2.08
C LEU A 101 -9.30 3.76 -1.78
N GLY A 102 -9.81 4.28 -0.66
CA GLY A 102 -11.18 4.02 -0.20
C GLY A 102 -11.39 2.60 0.34
N ALA A 103 -12.64 2.26 0.61
CA ALA A 103 -13.04 0.93 1.09
C ALA A 103 -12.86 -0.11 -0.03
N ALA A 104 -11.85 -0.96 0.11
CA ALA A 104 -11.40 -1.87 -0.94
C ALA A 104 -11.85 -3.34 -0.76
N TYR A 105 -12.77 -3.62 0.17
CA TYR A 105 -13.21 -4.98 0.45
C TYR A 105 -14.73 -5.09 0.39
N TRP A 106 -15.19 -6.01 -0.45
CA TRP A 106 -16.61 -6.27 -0.71
C TRP A 106 -16.93 -7.70 -0.29
N ILE A 107 -18.08 -7.88 0.35
CA ILE A 107 -18.68 -9.20 0.54
C ILE A 107 -19.54 -9.47 -0.70
N VAL A 108 -19.11 -10.41 -1.53
CA VAL A 108 -19.83 -10.80 -2.75
C VAL A 108 -20.60 -12.09 -2.49
N ARG A 109 -21.87 -12.12 -2.89
CA ARG A 109 -22.74 -13.30 -2.79
C ARG A 109 -23.52 -13.52 -4.10
N PRO A 110 -23.88 -14.77 -4.45
CA PRO A 110 -24.79 -15.05 -5.56
C PRO A 110 -26.12 -14.31 -5.43
N ARG A 111 -26.70 -13.91 -6.57
CA ARG A 111 -28.07 -13.34 -6.62
C ARG A 111 -29.09 -14.48 -6.50
N GLY A 112 -30.00 -14.38 -5.52
CA GLY A 112 -31.12 -15.31 -5.32
C GLY A 112 -31.06 -16.06 -3.98
N GLY A 113 -32.22 -16.24 -3.34
CA GLY A 113 -32.37 -16.94 -2.07
C GLY A 113 -32.16 -16.06 -0.82
N ALA A 114 -32.93 -16.35 0.24
CA ALA A 114 -32.66 -15.80 1.56
C ALA A 114 -31.31 -16.36 2.08
N PRO A 115 -30.45 -15.52 2.69
CA PRO A 115 -29.20 -16.02 3.25
C PRO A 115 -29.49 -17.05 4.34
N ARG A 116 -28.75 -18.16 4.34
CA ARG A 116 -28.75 -19.10 5.47
C ARG A 116 -28.40 -18.33 6.74
N GLU A 117 -29.01 -18.70 7.86
CA GLU A 117 -28.78 -18.03 9.15
C GLU A 117 -27.29 -17.96 9.51
N ALA A 118 -26.54 -19.04 9.29
CA ALA A 118 -25.09 -19.08 9.49
C ALA A 118 -24.33 -18.01 8.69
N VAL A 119 -24.76 -17.72 7.45
CA VAL A 119 -24.16 -16.67 6.62
C VAL A 119 -24.45 -15.31 7.23
N THR A 120 -25.70 -15.07 7.66
CA THR A 120 -26.08 -13.81 8.32
C THR A 120 -25.25 -13.56 9.58
N ILE A 121 -25.06 -14.59 10.42
CA ILE A 121 -24.24 -14.53 11.63
C ILE A 121 -22.77 -14.21 11.28
N LEU A 122 -22.21 -14.90 10.30
CA LEU A 122 -20.82 -14.67 9.85
C LEU A 122 -20.64 -13.25 9.31
N LEU A 123 -21.56 -12.75 8.47
CA LEU A 123 -21.48 -11.41 7.90
C LEU A 123 -21.58 -10.34 9.00
N ALA A 124 -22.43 -10.54 10.00
CA ALA A 124 -22.52 -9.65 11.15
C ALA A 124 -21.21 -9.65 11.96
N TRP A 125 -20.60 -10.82 12.16
CA TRP A 125 -19.31 -10.92 12.84
C TRP A 125 -18.18 -10.25 12.03
N LEU A 126 -18.08 -10.49 10.72
CA LEU A 126 -17.07 -9.87 9.85
C LEU A 126 -17.14 -8.34 9.86
N ARG A 127 -18.37 -7.79 9.83
CA ARG A 127 -18.59 -6.33 9.93
C ARG A 127 -18.08 -5.77 11.26
N ARG A 128 -18.37 -6.44 12.37
CA ARG A 128 -17.83 -6.05 13.69
C ARG A 128 -16.30 -6.11 13.73
N GLN A 129 -15.68 -7.12 13.13
CA GLN A 129 -14.20 -7.17 13.07
C GLN A 129 -13.62 -6.04 12.21
N ALA A 130 -14.30 -5.68 11.11
CA ALA A 130 -13.88 -4.57 10.26
C ALA A 130 -13.94 -3.22 10.99
N GLU A 131 -14.93 -3.00 11.85
CA GLU A 131 -15.07 -1.79 12.68
C GLU A 131 -14.00 -1.69 13.79
N ARG A 132 -13.56 -2.84 14.34
CA ARG A 132 -12.56 -2.89 15.42
C ARG A 132 -11.15 -2.56 15.00
N THR A 133 -10.83 -2.65 13.71
CA THR A 133 -9.55 -2.19 13.20
C THR A 133 -9.75 -0.79 12.60
N PRO A 134 -9.38 0.30 13.29
CA PRO A 134 -9.56 1.63 12.74
C PRO A 134 -8.83 1.70 11.39
N LEU A 135 -9.59 2.02 10.33
CA LEU A 135 -9.00 2.52 9.10
C LEU A 135 -8.28 3.81 9.49
N VAL A 136 -6.97 3.90 9.24
CA VAL A 136 -6.24 5.16 9.38
C VAL A 136 -7.01 6.21 8.59
N ARG A 137 -7.72 7.09 9.30
CA ARG A 137 -8.50 8.17 8.69
C ARG A 137 -7.47 9.10 8.06
N ALA A 138 -7.52 9.25 6.74
CA ALA A 138 -6.89 10.40 6.10
C ALA A 138 -7.59 11.63 6.69
N GLU A 139 -6.84 12.45 7.42
CA GLU A 139 -7.31 13.77 7.83
C GLU A 139 -7.83 14.49 6.58
N ARG A 140 -9.08 14.92 6.66
CA ARG A 140 -9.75 15.69 5.61
C ARG A 140 -8.94 16.97 5.44
N ALA A 141 -8.17 17.07 4.36
CA ALA A 141 -7.83 18.36 3.80
C ALA A 141 -9.12 18.95 3.23
N SER A 142 -9.78 19.81 4.02
CA SER A 142 -10.82 20.71 3.53
C SER A 142 -10.21 21.77 2.60
N PRO A 143 -10.99 22.29 1.64
CA PRO A 143 -10.54 23.19 0.58
C PRO A 143 -10.11 24.58 1.08
#